data_AF-A0A914XBV4-F1
#
_entry.id   AF-A0A914XBV4-F1
#
_cell.length_a   1.000
_cell.length_b   1.000
_cell.length_c   1.000
_cell.angle_alpha   90.00
_cell.angle_beta   90.00
_cell.angle_gamma   90.00
#
_symmetry.space_group_name_H-M   'P 1'
#
loop_
_entity.id
_entity.type
_entity.pdbx_description
1 polymer ?
#
loop_
_entity_poly.entity_id
_entity_poly.type
_entity_poly.pdbx_seq_one_letter_code
_entity_poly.pdbx_strand_id
1 'polypeptide(L)'
;MGSLYRSEEMRLCQLILHKDAAFSCVAELGRKALVQFKDMNPDVNAFQRTFVRDIRRCNEMERKLRFLETQIKKRGIVMAPTDDKNFDVPHPREMNNMQTTLADLERDVNEMRESNVTLKKSFMELTELEQVLKKSEEFFEGGFNDAAMAEILAADESEMGGLQMVKTYVLDKEATGFVVGVVPRERSSAFERVLWRACRRTVFVRLTEIETPLEDPETGERVEKCVFIIFYKGERLKSIVDKVCD
;
A
#
# COMPACT_ATOMS: atom_id res chain seq x y z
N MET A 1 55.77 -22.62 -0.07
CA MET A 1 55.78 -21.54 0.93
C MET A 1 56.72 -20.47 0.42
N GLY A 2 56.19 -19.50 -0.33
CA GLY A 2 56.97 -18.44 -0.98
C GLY A 2 57.50 -17.39 0.00
N SER A 3 58.59 -16.73 -0.38
CA SER A 3 59.21 -15.63 0.37
C SER A 3 58.39 -14.35 0.20
N LEU A 4 58.01 -13.69 1.31
CA LEU A 4 57.30 -12.40 1.35
C LEU A 4 57.97 -11.26 0.54
N TYR A 5 59.26 -11.38 0.21
CA TYR A 5 60.02 -10.33 -0.48
C TYR A 5 59.96 -10.36 -2.01
N ARG A 6 59.40 -11.42 -2.63
CA ARG A 6 59.33 -11.56 -4.10
C ARG A 6 58.01 -12.22 -4.51
N SER A 7 57.57 -11.95 -5.74
CA SER A 7 56.42 -12.62 -6.35
C SER A 7 56.65 -14.13 -6.46
N GLU A 8 55.58 -14.91 -6.34
CA GLU A 8 55.62 -16.35 -6.60
C GLU A 8 55.78 -16.66 -8.10
N GLU A 9 56.40 -17.80 -8.41
CA GLU A 9 56.59 -18.22 -9.79
C GLU A 9 55.26 -18.62 -10.42
N MET A 10 54.92 -17.96 -11.53
CA MET A 10 53.70 -18.24 -12.30
C MET A 10 54.03 -19.09 -13.53
N ARG A 11 53.16 -20.06 -13.84
CA ARG A 11 53.26 -20.87 -15.06
C ARG A 11 51.99 -20.73 -15.89
N LEU A 12 52.16 -20.48 -17.19
CA LEU A 12 51.06 -20.54 -18.14
C LEU A 12 50.76 -22.01 -18.48
N CYS A 13 49.54 -22.45 -18.22
CA CYS A 13 49.07 -23.80 -18.51
C CYS A 13 47.90 -23.74 -19.50
N GLN A 14 47.82 -24.73 -20.39
CA GLN A 14 46.66 -24.93 -21.27
C GLN A 14 45.72 -25.97 -20.65
N LEU A 15 44.45 -25.60 -20.48
CA LEU A 15 43.43 -26.48 -19.92
C LEU A 15 42.52 -27.01 -21.05
N ILE A 16 42.48 -28.32 -21.22
CA ILE A 16 41.63 -28.99 -22.21
C ILE A 16 40.52 -29.72 -21.44
N LEU A 17 39.27 -29.31 -21.64
CA LEU A 17 38.11 -29.85 -20.94
C LEU A 17 37.09 -30.42 -21.93
N HIS A 18 36.49 -31.54 -21.56
CA HIS A 18 35.29 -32.03 -22.23
C HIS A 18 34.10 -31.13 -21.86
N LYS A 19 33.18 -30.87 -22.80
CA LYS A 19 32.04 -29.95 -22.59
C LYS A 19 31.19 -30.36 -21.39
N ASP A 20 30.94 -31.65 -21.22
CA ASP A 20 30.07 -32.16 -20.15
C ASP A 20 30.72 -32.08 -18.76
N ALA A 21 32.04 -32.15 -18.68
CA ALA A 21 32.78 -32.05 -17.42
C ALA A 21 33.24 -30.62 -17.09
N ALA A 22 33.14 -29.70 -18.05
CA ALA A 22 33.68 -28.36 -17.93
C ALA A 22 33.11 -27.60 -16.71
N PHE A 23 31.80 -27.71 -16.47
CA PHE A 23 31.14 -27.05 -15.33
C PHE A 23 31.71 -27.51 -13.98
N SER A 24 31.75 -28.83 -13.75
CA SER A 24 32.25 -29.40 -12.49
C SER A 24 33.73 -29.13 -12.28
N CYS A 25 34.55 -29.25 -13.33
CA CYS A 25 35.98 -28.95 -13.23
C CYS A 25 36.23 -27.48 -12.87
N VAL A 26 35.53 -26.54 -13.50
CA VAL A 26 35.66 -25.11 -13.20
C VAL A 26 35.16 -24.78 -11.79
N ALA A 27 34.08 -25.43 -11.35
CA ALA A 27 33.58 -25.29 -9.98
C ALA A 27 34.62 -25.71 -8.92
N GLU A 28 35.26 -26.87 -9.10
CA GLU A 28 36.32 -27.33 -8.19
C GLU A 28 37.58 -26.46 -8.24
N LEU A 29 37.93 -25.92 -9.41
CA LEU A 29 39.02 -24.95 -9.55
C LEU A 29 38.70 -23.65 -8.79
N GLY A 30 37.44 -23.20 -8.85
CA GLY A 30 36.95 -22.03 -8.12
C GLY A 30 37.07 -22.18 -6.60
N ARG A 31 36.82 -23.38 -6.05
CA ARG A 31 36.98 -23.66 -4.61
C ARG A 31 38.42 -23.52 -4.12
N LYS A 32 39.41 -23.87 -4.95
CA LYS A 32 40.83 -23.78 -4.60
C LYS A 32 41.41 -22.39 -4.80
N ALA A 33 40.84 -21.57 -5.70
CA ALA A 33 41.24 -20.19 -5.97
C ALA A 33 42.74 -19.99 -6.32
N LEU A 34 43.34 -20.94 -7.05
CA LEU A 34 44.77 -20.92 -7.44
C LEU A 34 45.01 -20.57 -8.92
N VAL A 35 43.97 -20.27 -9.68
CA VAL A 35 44.04 -20.13 -11.14
C VAL A 35 43.49 -18.78 -11.58
N GLN A 36 44.22 -18.12 -12.47
CA GLN A 36 43.76 -16.93 -13.17
C GLN A 36 43.46 -17.29 -14.63
N PHE A 37 42.22 -17.06 -15.08
CA PHE A 37 41.84 -17.26 -16.47
C PHE A 37 42.24 -16.06 -17.32
N LYS A 38 42.80 -16.35 -18.50
CA LYS A 38 43.09 -15.35 -19.54
C LYS A 38 41.98 -15.39 -20.59
N ASP A 39 41.46 -14.24 -20.99
CA ASP A 39 40.46 -14.17 -22.05
C ASP A 39 41.10 -14.53 -23.40
N MET A 40 40.60 -15.60 -24.01
CA MET A 40 41.02 -16.07 -25.34
C MET A 40 40.21 -15.44 -26.47
N ASN A 41 39.08 -14.78 -26.16
CA ASN A 41 38.15 -14.20 -27.13
C ASN A 41 37.93 -12.69 -26.87
N PRO A 42 38.98 -11.86 -26.94
CA PRO A 42 38.86 -10.42 -26.69
C PRO A 42 38.02 -9.70 -27.75
N ASP A 43 38.06 -10.16 -28.99
CA ASP A 43 37.38 -9.52 -30.13
C ASP A 43 35.88 -9.89 -30.21
N VAL A 44 35.43 -10.84 -29.38
CA VAL A 44 34.04 -11.30 -29.37
C VAL A 44 33.25 -10.54 -28.29
N ASN A 45 32.23 -9.82 -28.74
CA ASN A 45 31.31 -9.10 -27.87
C ASN A 45 30.65 -10.05 -26.85
N ALA A 46 30.45 -9.57 -25.62
CA ALA A 46 29.87 -10.31 -24.51
C ALA A 46 28.58 -11.06 -24.90
N PHE A 47 27.71 -10.47 -25.73
CA PHE A 47 26.43 -11.06 -26.14
C PHE A 47 26.52 -12.23 -27.12
N GLN A 48 27.66 -12.36 -27.84
CA GLN A 48 27.88 -13.42 -28.81
C GLN A 48 28.61 -14.62 -28.20
N ARG A 49 29.00 -14.54 -26.92
CA ARG A 49 29.69 -15.62 -26.21
C ARG A 49 28.73 -16.80 -25.95
N THR A 50 29.31 -18.00 -25.83
CA THR A 50 28.55 -19.27 -25.80
C THR A 50 27.56 -19.38 -24.63
N PHE A 51 27.89 -18.87 -23.43
CA PHE A 51 27.12 -19.07 -22.20
C PHE A 51 26.23 -17.87 -21.79
N VAL A 52 25.93 -16.95 -22.71
CA VAL A 52 25.16 -15.73 -22.41
C VAL A 52 23.75 -16.03 -21.90
N ARG A 53 23.12 -17.09 -22.40
CA ARG A 53 21.78 -17.51 -21.96
C ARG A 53 21.77 -17.93 -20.50
N ASP A 54 22.77 -18.70 -20.08
CA ASP A 54 22.89 -19.18 -18.69
C ASP A 54 23.20 -18.03 -17.72
N ILE A 55 24.03 -17.07 -18.15
CA ILE A 55 24.31 -15.85 -17.36
C ILE A 55 23.02 -15.03 -17.17
N ARG A 56 22.26 -14.80 -18.26
CA ARG A 56 20.97 -14.07 -18.16
C ARG A 56 19.99 -14.76 -17.23
N ARG A 57 19.95 -16.10 -17.25
CA ARG A 57 19.12 -16.91 -16.37
C ARG A 57 19.49 -16.72 -14.89
N CYS A 58 20.78 -16.73 -14.58
CA CYS A 58 21.26 -16.48 -13.21
C CYS A 58 20.93 -15.04 -12.75
N ASN A 59 21.11 -14.04 -13.62
CA ASN A 59 20.77 -12.65 -13.32
C ASN A 59 19.26 -12.48 -13.02
N GLU A 60 18.41 -13.20 -13.74
CA GLU A 60 16.96 -13.17 -13.48
C GLU A 60 16.61 -13.78 -12.12
N MET A 61 17.22 -14.91 -11.76
CA MET A 61 17.05 -15.49 -10.42
C MET A 61 17.57 -14.58 -9.31
N GLU A 62 18.71 -13.93 -9.54
CA GLU A 62 19.26 -12.95 -8.61
C GLU A 62 18.32 -11.75 -8.41
N ARG A 63 17.66 -11.28 -9.49
CA ARG A 63 16.63 -10.24 -9.40
C ARG A 63 15.49 -10.66 -8.46
N LYS A 64 15.02 -11.91 -8.57
CA LYS A 64 13.96 -12.46 -7.71
C LYS A 64 14.41 -12.55 -6.26
N LEU A 65 15.63 -13.02 -6.01
CA LEU A 65 16.22 -13.06 -4.66
C LEU A 65 16.31 -11.66 -4.02
N ARG A 66 16.79 -10.66 -4.76
CA ARG A 66 16.86 -9.27 -4.28
C ARG A 66 15.47 -8.71 -3.97
N PHE A 67 14.46 -9.05 -4.77
CA PHE A 67 13.07 -8.70 -4.49
C PHE A 67 12.60 -9.33 -3.16
N LEU A 68 12.78 -10.64 -2.98
CA LEU A 68 12.40 -11.34 -1.76
C LEU A 68 13.14 -10.78 -0.53
N GLU A 69 14.44 -10.55 -0.64
CA GLU A 69 15.24 -9.93 0.43
C GLU A 69 14.69 -8.56 0.83
N THR A 70 14.30 -7.74 -0.15
CA THR A 70 13.69 -6.43 0.10
C THR A 70 12.36 -6.56 0.84
N GLN A 71 11.53 -7.54 0.48
CA GLN A 71 10.25 -7.80 1.17
C GLN A 71 10.44 -8.29 2.61
N ILE A 72 11.42 -9.16 2.83
CA ILE A 72 11.79 -9.68 4.17
C ILE A 72 12.26 -8.54 5.07
N LYS A 73 13.15 -7.68 4.56
CA LYS A 73 13.65 -6.50 5.28
C LYS A 73 12.53 -5.51 5.61
N LYS A 74 11.60 -5.26 4.68
CA LYS A 74 10.43 -4.39 4.91
C LYS A 74 9.55 -4.88 6.07
N ARG A 75 9.47 -6.20 6.29
CA ARG A 75 8.72 -6.81 7.39
C ARG A 75 9.53 -6.98 8.68
N GLY A 76 10.80 -6.56 8.70
CA GLY A 76 11.66 -6.65 9.89
C GLY A 76 12.04 -8.10 10.28
N ILE A 77 11.95 -9.06 9.35
CA ILE A 77 12.32 -10.44 9.62
C ILE A 77 13.85 -10.54 9.59
N VAL A 78 14.45 -11.00 10.68
CA VAL A 78 15.91 -11.19 10.79
C VAL A 78 16.30 -12.40 9.95
N MET A 79 17.13 -12.19 8.94
CA MET A 79 17.72 -13.28 8.16
C MET A 79 18.87 -13.92 8.96
N ALA A 80 18.93 -15.24 8.97
CA ALA A 80 20.04 -15.96 9.60
C ALA A 80 21.36 -15.59 8.90
N PRO A 81 22.47 -15.40 9.64
CA PRO A 81 23.77 -15.18 9.03
C PRO A 81 24.18 -16.41 8.21
N THR A 82 24.62 -16.19 6.98
CA THR A 82 25.12 -17.25 6.10
C THR A 82 26.53 -17.66 6.53
N ASP A 83 26.77 -18.96 6.66
CA ASP A 83 28.13 -19.48 6.85
C ASP A 83 28.90 -19.43 5.51
N ASP A 84 29.75 -18.41 5.34
CA ASP A 84 30.55 -18.16 4.12
C ASP A 84 31.60 -19.26 3.80
N LYS A 85 31.65 -20.35 4.56
CA LYS A 85 32.72 -21.35 4.47
C LYS A 85 32.39 -22.54 3.58
N ASN A 86 31.13 -22.79 3.25
CA ASN A 86 30.74 -23.95 2.46
C ASN A 86 29.94 -23.55 1.21
N PHE A 87 30.67 -23.26 0.13
CA PHE A 87 30.09 -23.08 -1.19
C PHE A 87 29.96 -24.44 -1.89
N ASP A 88 28.82 -25.10 -1.69
CA ASP A 88 28.47 -26.21 -2.57
C ASP A 88 27.92 -25.66 -3.90
N VAL A 89 28.44 -26.15 -5.01
CA VAL A 89 28.05 -25.65 -6.33
C VAL A 89 26.96 -26.56 -6.86
N PRO A 90 25.70 -26.07 -6.95
CA PRO A 90 24.58 -26.91 -7.33
C PRO A 90 24.73 -27.41 -8.78
N HIS A 91 24.25 -28.62 -9.04
CA HIS A 91 24.30 -29.20 -10.37
C HIS A 91 23.37 -28.41 -11.32
N PRO A 92 23.67 -28.29 -12.63
CA PRO A 92 22.79 -27.59 -13.58
C PRO A 92 21.33 -28.07 -13.63
N ARG A 93 21.04 -29.28 -13.13
CA ARG A 93 19.67 -29.80 -12.98
C ARG A 93 18.92 -29.14 -11.83
N GLU A 94 19.59 -28.93 -10.71
CA GLU A 94 19.03 -28.26 -9.53
C GLU A 94 18.75 -26.79 -9.83
N MET A 95 19.52 -26.17 -10.73
CA MET A 95 19.25 -24.82 -11.25
C MET A 95 17.83 -24.68 -11.81
N ASN A 96 17.30 -25.72 -12.48
CA ASN A 96 15.91 -25.72 -12.96
C ASN A 96 14.92 -25.67 -11.80
N ASN A 97 15.12 -26.49 -10.78
CA ASN A 97 14.25 -26.54 -9.62
C ASN A 97 14.29 -25.23 -8.83
N MET A 98 15.49 -24.65 -8.66
CA MET A 98 15.66 -23.35 -8.02
C MET A 98 14.94 -22.23 -8.78
N GLN A 99 15.01 -22.24 -10.11
CA GLN A 99 14.29 -21.24 -10.90
C GLN A 99 12.78 -21.34 -10.73
N THR A 100 12.22 -22.56 -10.76
CA THR A 100 10.78 -22.78 -10.58
C THR A 100 10.34 -22.34 -9.18
N THR A 101 11.04 -22.80 -8.14
CA THR A 101 10.73 -22.43 -6.75
C THR A 101 10.83 -20.93 -6.51
N LEU A 102 11.84 -20.24 -7.05
CA LEU A 102 11.93 -18.78 -6.96
C LEU A 102 10.82 -18.07 -7.72
N ALA A 103 10.35 -18.62 -8.84
CA ALA A 103 9.24 -18.05 -9.58
C ALA A 103 7.91 -18.22 -8.85
N ASP A 104 7.67 -19.39 -8.24
CA ASP A 104 6.48 -19.64 -7.44
C ASP A 104 6.47 -18.73 -6.20
N LEU A 105 7.60 -18.63 -5.47
CA LEU A 105 7.71 -17.74 -4.31
C LEU A 105 7.50 -16.26 -4.67
N GLU A 106 8.03 -15.78 -5.79
CA GLU A 106 7.80 -14.41 -6.25
C GLU A 106 6.31 -14.17 -6.57
N ARG A 107 5.66 -15.13 -7.23
CA ARG A 107 4.22 -15.06 -7.53
C ARG A 107 3.41 -15.01 -6.24
N ASP A 108 3.65 -15.95 -5.32
CA ASP A 108 2.90 -16.08 -4.08
C ASP A 108 3.04 -14.80 -3.21
N VAL A 109 4.25 -14.22 -3.14
CA VAL A 109 4.47 -12.95 -2.43
C VAL A 109 3.73 -11.78 -3.07
N ASN A 110 3.67 -11.72 -4.40
CA ASN A 110 2.92 -10.68 -5.09
C ASN A 110 1.40 -10.84 -4.92
N GLU A 111 0.88 -12.07 -5.05
CA GLU A 111 -0.55 -12.37 -4.83
C GLU A 111 -0.96 -12.05 -3.39
N MET A 112 -0.15 -12.45 -2.40
CA MET A 112 -0.38 -12.09 -1.00
C MET A 112 -0.33 -10.58 -0.77
N ARG A 113 0.53 -9.85 -1.48
CA ARG A 113 0.60 -8.39 -1.38
C ARG A 113 -0.66 -7.75 -1.94
N GLU A 114 -1.10 -8.13 -3.12
CA GLU A 114 -2.32 -7.62 -3.75
C GLU A 114 -3.55 -7.92 -2.88
N SER A 115 -3.66 -9.14 -2.38
CA SER A 115 -4.72 -9.54 -1.45
C SER A 115 -4.67 -8.77 -0.13
N ASN A 116 -3.49 -8.46 0.40
CA ASN A 116 -3.37 -7.65 1.62
C ASN A 116 -3.84 -6.21 1.41
N VAL A 117 -3.51 -5.60 0.26
CA VAL A 117 -3.95 -4.24 -0.08
C VAL A 117 -5.48 -4.19 -0.23
N THR A 118 -6.07 -5.14 -0.96
CA THR A 118 -7.54 -5.19 -1.12
C THR A 118 -8.25 -5.41 0.21
N LEU A 119 -7.75 -6.34 1.04
CA LEU A 119 -8.32 -6.60 2.36
C LEU A 119 -8.24 -5.37 3.27
N LYS A 120 -7.11 -4.68 3.31
CA LYS A 120 -6.95 -3.45 4.09
C LYS A 120 -7.88 -2.33 3.61
N LYS A 121 -8.07 -2.20 2.30
CA LYS A 121 -9.02 -1.23 1.73
C LYS A 121 -10.46 -1.54 2.16
N SER A 122 -10.90 -2.78 2.01
CA SER A 122 -12.25 -3.19 2.45
C SER A 122 -12.43 -3.07 3.96
N PHE A 123 -11.40 -3.37 4.75
CA PHE A 123 -11.43 -3.16 6.20
C PHE A 123 -11.61 -1.68 6.54
N MET A 124 -10.85 -0.78 5.89
CA MET A 124 -10.99 0.66 6.07
C MET A 124 -12.42 1.13 5.76
N GLU A 125 -12.96 0.76 4.59
CA GLU A 125 -14.32 1.13 4.16
C GLU A 125 -15.37 0.68 5.18
N LEU A 126 -15.25 -0.54 5.70
CA LEU A 126 -16.18 -1.07 6.71
C LEU A 126 -16.03 -0.38 8.08
N THR A 127 -14.79 -0.10 8.51
CA THR A 127 -14.56 0.65 9.75
C THR A 127 -15.09 2.08 9.67
N GLU A 128 -15.00 2.72 8.50
CA GLU A 128 -15.60 4.04 8.27
C GLU A 128 -17.12 4.00 8.41
N LEU A 129 -17.77 3.01 7.77
CA LEU A 129 -19.21 2.82 7.89
C LEU A 129 -19.64 2.51 9.33
N GLU A 130 -18.87 1.68 10.05
CA GLU A 130 -19.14 1.38 11.45
C GLU A 130 -19.07 2.64 12.34
N GLN A 131 -18.05 3.47 12.15
CA GLN A 131 -17.90 4.73 12.90
C GLN A 131 -19.00 5.74 12.56
N VAL A 132 -19.37 5.82 11.27
CA VAL A 132 -20.51 6.61 10.80
C VAL A 132 -21.79 6.20 11.52
N LEU A 133 -22.09 4.90 11.59
CA LEU A 133 -23.29 4.39 12.24
C LEU A 133 -23.31 4.69 13.74
N LYS A 134 -22.23 4.38 14.46
CA LYS A 134 -22.13 4.66 15.91
C LYS A 134 -22.30 6.14 16.23
N LYS A 135 -21.62 7.02 15.50
CA LYS A 135 -21.73 8.47 15.72
C LYS A 135 -23.08 9.04 15.30
N SER A 136 -23.74 8.44 14.30
CA SER A 136 -25.10 8.81 13.94
C SER A 136 -26.11 8.40 15.03
N GLU A 137 -25.95 7.21 15.62
CA GLU A 137 -26.80 6.73 16.72
C GLU A 137 -26.64 7.60 17.97
N GLU A 138 -25.40 7.87 18.39
CA GLU A 138 -25.10 8.84 19.47
C GLU A 138 -25.72 10.22 19.20
N PHE A 139 -25.71 10.67 17.95
CA PHE A 139 -26.32 11.94 17.56
C PHE A 139 -27.86 11.92 17.67
N PHE A 140 -28.51 10.83 17.26
CA PHE A 140 -29.96 10.70 17.36
C PHE A 140 -30.43 10.45 18.80
N GLU A 141 -29.63 9.75 19.62
CA GLU A 141 -29.92 9.49 21.04
C GLU A 141 -29.63 10.70 21.93
N GLY A 142 -28.60 11.50 21.62
CA GLY A 142 -28.23 12.74 22.32
C GLY A 142 -29.25 13.89 22.20
N GLY A 143 -30.43 13.57 21.69
CA GLY A 143 -31.53 14.48 21.45
C GLY A 143 -31.33 15.24 20.15
N PHE A 144 -32.39 15.27 19.34
CA PHE A 144 -32.75 16.43 18.52
C PHE A 144 -32.84 17.65 19.46
N ASN A 145 -31.69 18.16 19.93
CA ASN A 145 -31.65 19.29 20.83
C ASN A 145 -32.23 20.47 20.06
N ASP A 146 -33.34 20.96 20.59
CA ASP A 146 -34.14 22.13 20.25
C ASP A 146 -33.43 23.25 19.46
N ALA A 147 -32.13 23.46 19.65
CA ALA A 147 -31.33 24.44 18.94
C ALA A 147 -31.28 24.25 17.41
N ALA A 148 -31.15 23.02 16.90
CA ALA A 148 -31.07 22.80 15.45
C ALA A 148 -32.42 23.03 14.76
N MET A 149 -33.52 22.72 15.46
CA MET A 149 -34.85 23.04 14.97
C MET A 149 -35.19 24.52 15.15
N ALA A 150 -34.76 25.15 16.23
CA ALA A 150 -34.94 26.57 16.48
C ALA A 150 -34.22 27.44 15.43
N GLU A 151 -33.04 27.05 14.95
CA GLU A 151 -32.31 27.81 13.92
C GLU A 151 -32.95 27.68 12.53
N ILE A 152 -33.51 26.50 12.21
CA ILE A 152 -34.26 26.27 10.97
C ILE A 152 -35.62 26.98 11.01
N LEU A 153 -36.29 27.00 12.17
CA LEU A 153 -37.54 27.74 12.38
C LEU A 153 -37.33 29.26 12.38
N ALA A 154 -36.23 29.75 12.96
CA ALA A 154 -35.90 31.18 12.97
C ALA A 154 -35.58 31.74 11.57
N ALA A 155 -35.13 30.89 10.63
CA ALA A 155 -34.98 31.27 9.22
C ALA A 155 -36.32 31.45 8.50
N ASP A 156 -37.40 30.82 8.99
CA ASP A 156 -38.77 30.92 8.44
C ASP A 156 -39.54 32.10 9.08
N GLU A 157 -39.18 32.55 10.28
CA GLU A 157 -39.85 33.64 11.00
C GLU A 157 -39.62 35.05 10.42
N SER A 158 -38.70 35.23 9.47
CA SER A 158 -38.49 36.55 8.85
C SER A 158 -39.56 36.96 7.81
N GLU A 159 -40.53 36.10 7.47
CA GLU A 159 -41.54 36.41 6.43
C GLU A 159 -43.01 36.44 6.84
N MET A 160 -43.41 36.13 8.09
CA MET A 160 -44.84 36.25 8.45
C MET A 160 -45.09 36.59 9.92
N GLY A 161 -45.59 37.81 10.14
CA GLY A 161 -46.03 38.27 11.44
C GLY A 161 -47.24 37.49 11.97
N GLY A 162 -47.15 37.13 13.25
CA GLY A 162 -48.27 36.99 14.17
C GLY A 162 -49.11 35.73 14.07
N LEU A 163 -48.85 34.74 14.94
CA LEU A 163 -49.80 34.29 15.96
C LEU A 163 -49.16 33.22 16.86
N GLN A 164 -49.30 33.42 18.16
CA GLN A 164 -48.93 32.48 19.20
C GLN A 164 -49.85 31.26 19.15
N MET A 165 -49.31 30.08 18.85
CA MET A 165 -49.94 28.78 19.17
C MET A 165 -48.87 27.75 19.51
N VAL A 166 -48.92 27.29 20.76
CA VAL A 166 -48.29 26.06 21.23
C VAL A 166 -48.71 24.93 20.30
N LYS A 167 -47.80 24.48 19.44
CA LYS A 167 -47.95 23.21 18.72
C LYS A 167 -46.78 22.32 19.10
N THR A 168 -47.11 21.37 19.97
CA THR A 168 -46.48 20.07 20.09
C THR A 168 -46.48 19.42 18.71
N TYR A 169 -45.51 19.76 17.86
CA TYR A 169 -45.26 19.03 16.62
C TYR A 169 -44.45 17.80 16.97
N VAL A 170 -45.18 16.74 17.27
CA VAL A 170 -44.75 15.38 16.95
C VAL A 170 -44.25 15.40 15.51
N LEU A 171 -42.92 15.31 15.33
CA LEU A 171 -42.25 14.77 14.14
C LEU A 171 -43.05 14.87 12.82
N ASP A 172 -43.04 16.04 12.17
CA ASP A 172 -43.22 16.07 10.72
C ASP A 172 -41.94 15.51 10.07
N LYS A 173 -41.86 14.16 10.10
CA LYS A 173 -40.81 13.31 9.56
C LYS A 173 -40.73 13.31 8.02
N GLU A 174 -41.50 14.15 7.33
CA GLU A 174 -41.82 13.92 5.91
C GLU A 174 -41.00 14.71 4.88
N ALA A 175 -40.03 15.56 5.26
CA ALA A 175 -39.29 16.31 4.21
C ALA A 175 -37.84 16.75 4.53
N THR A 176 -37.18 16.23 5.56
CA THR A 176 -35.76 16.52 5.80
C THR A 176 -34.90 15.32 5.37
N GLY A 177 -34.10 15.51 4.33
CA GLY A 177 -33.11 14.54 3.90
C GLY A 177 -31.82 14.75 4.69
N PHE A 178 -31.08 13.67 4.93
CA PHE A 178 -29.75 13.76 5.51
C PHE A 178 -28.74 12.96 4.68
N VAL A 179 -27.52 13.45 4.63
CA VAL A 179 -26.37 12.77 4.02
C VAL A 179 -25.31 12.61 5.10
N VAL A 180 -24.72 11.41 5.18
CA VAL A 180 -23.63 11.11 6.10
C VAL A 180 -22.43 10.67 5.28
N GLY A 181 -21.24 11.12 5.68
CA GLY A 181 -20.02 10.77 5.01
C GLY A 181 -18.80 10.97 5.88
N VAL A 182 -17.64 10.72 5.28
CA VAL A 182 -16.34 10.84 5.93
C VAL A 182 -15.49 11.81 5.15
N VAL A 183 -14.81 12.73 5.84
CA VAL A 183 -13.90 13.72 5.25
C VAL A 183 -12.55 13.67 5.96
N PRO A 184 -11.41 13.81 5.25
CA PRO A 184 -10.11 13.96 5.88
C PRO A 184 -10.10 15.16 6.83
N ARG A 185 -9.50 15.02 8.01
CA ARG A 185 -9.49 16.07 9.05
C ARG A 185 -8.93 17.39 8.53
N GLU A 186 -7.88 17.35 7.72
CA GLU A 186 -7.25 18.54 7.12
C GLU A 186 -8.21 19.38 6.27
N ARG A 187 -9.19 18.73 5.62
CA ARG A 187 -10.14 19.37 4.71
C ARG A 187 -11.48 19.70 5.37
N SER A 188 -11.71 19.24 6.60
CA SER A 188 -12.96 19.45 7.35
C SER A 188 -13.39 20.93 7.38
N SER A 189 -12.48 21.84 7.75
CA SER A 189 -12.78 23.28 7.86
C SER A 189 -13.01 23.97 6.50
N ALA A 190 -12.41 23.44 5.42
CA ALA A 190 -12.61 23.95 4.07
C ALA A 190 -13.97 23.47 3.53
N PHE A 191 -14.29 22.21 3.76
CA PHE A 191 -15.55 21.58 3.40
C PHE A 191 -16.75 22.29 4.04
N GLU A 192 -16.68 22.56 5.34
CA GLU A 192 -17.73 23.31 6.07
C GLU A 192 -17.95 24.71 5.47
N ARG A 193 -16.86 25.44 5.17
CA ARG A 193 -16.94 26.78 4.56
C ARG A 193 -17.56 26.76 3.16
N VAL A 194 -17.28 25.73 2.35
CA VAL A 194 -17.85 25.57 1.00
C VAL A 194 -19.35 25.29 1.09
N LEU A 195 -19.76 24.34 1.94
CA LEU A 195 -21.17 24.03 2.21
C LEU A 195 -21.94 25.26 2.70
N TRP A 196 -21.37 26.00 3.65
CA TRP A 196 -22.02 27.19 4.21
C TRP A 196 -22.24 28.30 3.18
N ARG A 197 -21.27 28.50 2.27
CA ARG A 197 -21.35 29.46 1.18
C ARG A 197 -22.33 29.03 0.08
N ALA A 198 -22.27 27.77 -0.34
CA ALA A 198 -23.11 27.24 -1.40
C ALA A 198 -24.59 27.18 -0.98
N CYS A 199 -24.86 26.81 0.27
CA CYS A 199 -26.20 26.61 0.80
C CYS A 199 -26.76 27.83 1.55
N ARG A 200 -26.05 28.98 1.59
CA ARG A 200 -26.53 30.24 2.22
C ARG A 200 -27.08 30.05 3.64
N ARG A 201 -26.40 29.25 4.48
CA ARG A 201 -26.83 28.91 5.86
C ARG A 201 -28.11 28.08 6.02
N THR A 202 -28.67 27.52 4.95
CA THR A 202 -29.89 26.70 5.01
C THR A 202 -29.63 25.23 5.35
N VAL A 203 -28.36 24.84 5.46
CA VAL A 203 -27.93 23.46 5.67
C VAL A 203 -27.21 23.38 7.01
N PHE A 204 -27.62 22.42 7.83
CA PHE A 204 -27.05 22.16 9.14
C PHE A 204 -26.00 21.04 9.01
N VAL A 205 -24.76 21.33 9.37
CA VAL A 205 -23.64 20.38 9.30
C VAL A 205 -23.16 20.12 10.71
N ARG A 206 -23.02 18.85 11.08
CA ARG A 206 -22.25 18.45 12.27
C ARG A 206 -21.06 17.61 11.87
N LEU A 207 -19.92 17.92 12.45
CA LEU A 207 -18.66 17.22 12.28
C LEU A 207 -18.28 16.58 13.61
N THR A 208 -17.95 15.29 13.59
CA THR A 208 -17.40 14.55 14.73
C THR A 208 -16.10 13.88 14.30
N GLU A 209 -15.07 13.99 15.13
CA GLU A 209 -13.77 13.39 14.84
C GLU A 209 -13.80 11.88 15.15
N ILE A 210 -13.14 11.06 14.33
CA ILE A 210 -12.94 9.64 14.61
C ILE A 210 -11.68 9.51 15.49
N GLU A 211 -11.84 8.97 16.69
CA GLU A 211 -10.74 8.83 17.66
C GLU A 211 -9.66 7.82 17.21
N THR A 212 -10.03 6.83 16.41
CA THR A 212 -9.09 5.83 15.88
C THR A 212 -8.51 6.28 14.54
N PRO A 213 -7.19 6.53 14.44
CA PRO A 213 -6.55 6.84 13.17
C PRO A 213 -6.64 5.63 12.24
N LEU A 214 -7.04 5.86 10.99
CA LEU A 214 -7.14 4.83 9.96
C LEU A 214 -5.81 4.79 9.19
N GLU A 215 -5.27 3.61 8.94
CA GLU A 215 -4.04 3.46 8.16
C GLU A 215 -4.36 3.33 6.68
N ASP A 216 -3.74 4.18 5.85
CA ASP A 216 -3.82 4.08 4.40
C ASP A 216 -3.26 2.74 3.91
N PRO A 217 -4.02 1.96 3.12
CA PRO A 217 -3.58 0.66 2.62
C PRO A 217 -2.31 0.74 1.74
N GLU A 218 -2.02 1.88 1.11
CA GLU A 218 -0.89 2.02 0.19
C GLU A 218 0.34 2.66 0.84
N THR A 219 0.15 3.73 1.61
CA THR A 219 1.25 4.50 2.21
C THR A 219 1.60 4.03 3.62
N GLY A 220 0.66 3.35 4.30
CA GLY A 220 0.79 3.02 5.73
C GLY A 220 0.76 4.25 6.64
N GLU A 221 0.37 5.42 6.10
CA GLU A 221 0.24 6.64 6.87
C GLU A 221 -1.06 6.62 7.67
N ARG A 222 -1.01 7.18 8.88
CA ARG A 222 -2.19 7.36 9.72
C ARG A 222 -2.96 8.58 9.23
N VAL A 223 -4.12 8.32 8.63
CA VAL A 223 -5.05 9.34 8.18
C VAL A 223 -6.11 9.55 9.25
N GLU A 224 -6.14 10.75 9.81
CA GLU A 224 -7.23 11.17 10.67
C GLU A 224 -8.41 11.62 9.81
N LYS A 225 -9.59 11.07 10.10
CA LYS A 225 -10.82 11.36 9.38
C LYS A 225 -11.90 11.83 10.35
N CYS A 226 -12.84 12.60 9.84
CA CYS A 226 -14.00 13.10 10.56
C CYS A 226 -15.27 12.57 9.89
N VAL A 227 -16.25 12.17 10.69
CA VAL A 227 -17.61 11.90 10.22
C VAL A 227 -18.36 13.22 10.14
N PHE A 228 -19.12 13.42 9.06
CA PHE A 228 -20.03 14.54 8.93
C PHE A 228 -21.46 14.06 8.70
N ILE A 229 -22.41 14.76 9.29
CA ILE A 229 -23.85 14.60 9.02
C ILE A 229 -24.38 15.95 8.55
N ILE A 230 -25.01 15.94 7.38
CA ILE A 230 -25.58 17.12 6.71
C ILE A 230 -27.09 16.95 6.63
N PHE A 231 -27.84 17.90 7.20
CA PHE A 231 -29.29 17.96 7.09
C PHE A 231 -29.70 19.03 6.08
N TYR A 232 -30.60 18.68 5.16
CA TYR A 232 -31.13 19.60 4.16
C TYR A 232 -32.63 19.37 3.93
N LYS A 233 -33.31 20.41 3.46
CA LYS A 233 -34.74 20.37 3.10
C LYS A 233 -34.90 20.73 1.63
N GLY A 234 -35.38 19.76 0.82
CA GLY A 234 -35.67 19.94 -0.60
C GLY A 234 -34.59 19.43 -1.58
N GLU A 235 -35.02 19.03 -2.78
CA GLU A 235 -34.19 18.35 -3.80
C GLU A 235 -33.09 19.23 -4.40
N ARG A 236 -33.32 20.54 -4.51
CA ARG A 236 -32.32 21.47 -5.04
C ARG A 236 -31.08 21.53 -4.16
N LEU A 237 -31.26 21.55 -2.84
CA LEU A 237 -30.14 21.52 -1.89
C LEU A 237 -29.44 20.16 -1.91
N LYS A 238 -30.17 19.05 -2.05
CA LYS A 238 -29.59 17.72 -2.24
C LYS A 238 -28.57 17.71 -3.40
N SER A 239 -28.97 18.22 -4.56
CA SER A 239 -28.08 18.25 -5.74
C SER A 239 -26.82 19.11 -5.56
N ILE A 240 -26.88 20.12 -4.67
CA ILE A 240 -25.74 20.98 -4.34
C ILE A 240 -24.82 20.26 -3.35
N VAL A 241 -25.40 19.59 -2.35
CA VAL A 241 -24.65 18.80 -1.36
C VAL A 241 -23.94 17.64 -2.04
N ASP A 242 -24.63 16.86 -2.89
CA ASP A 242 -24.03 15.75 -3.63
C ASP A 242 -22.83 16.22 -4.47
N LYS A 243 -22.94 17.37 -5.15
CA LYS A 243 -21.84 17.97 -5.93
C LYS A 243 -20.66 18.50 -5.11
N VAL A 244 -20.85 18.74 -3.82
CA VAL A 244 -19.78 19.18 -2.91
C VAL A 244 -19.15 17.98 -2.20
N CYS A 245 -19.89 16.88 -2.05
CA CYS A 245 -19.44 15.61 -1.49
C CYS A 245 -18.67 14.75 -2.49
N ASP A 246 -19.02 14.81 -3.79
CA ASP A 246 -18.25 14.23 -4.90
C ASP A 246 -16.95 15.02 -5.19
#